data_AF-A0A2R6JBN1-F1
#
_entry.id   AF-A0A2R6JBN1-F1
#
_cell.length_a   1.000
_cell.length_b   1.000
_cell.length_c   1.000
_cell.angle_alpha   90.00
_cell.angle_beta   90.00
_cell.angle_gamma   90.00
#
_symmetry.space_group_name_H-M   'P 1'
#
loop_
_entity.id
_entity.type
_entity.pdbx_description
1 polymer ?
#
loop_
_entity_poly.entity_id
_entity_poly.type
_entity_poly.pdbx_seq_one_letter_code
_entity_poly.pdbx_strand_id
1 'polypeptide(L)'
;MVASYDSSEASHRALRAIRQALERHPVVTAVQGFPGGQFTEVRADLAVERWGIEHEGATLTVHWFAGATPDARSAFEFHYSDGETDFGWHHHEQEHVDGWGHFQERTGDAGYTYEPHTFHARNPAQLPWETMSLLSSELSSE
;
A
#
# COMPACT_ATOMS: atom_id res chain seq x y z
N MET A 1 24.73 24.60 9.86
CA MET A 1 24.80 23.28 9.21
C MET A 1 23.37 22.87 8.90
N VAL A 2 23.00 22.76 7.63
CA VAL A 2 21.70 22.18 7.26
C VAL A 2 21.81 20.68 7.51
N ALA A 3 20.91 20.11 8.32
CA ALA A 3 20.90 18.68 8.54
C ALA A 3 20.75 17.97 7.18
N SER A 4 21.64 17.02 6.89
CA SER A 4 21.53 16.19 5.70
C SER A 4 20.20 15.45 5.73
N TYR A 5 19.50 15.38 4.60
CA TYR A 5 18.21 14.70 4.53
C TYR A 5 18.38 13.21 4.81
N ASP A 6 17.61 12.71 5.79
CA ASP A 6 17.56 11.29 6.12
C ASP A 6 16.31 10.66 5.49
N SER A 7 16.54 9.95 4.39
CA SER A 7 15.50 9.24 3.63
C SER A 7 14.90 8.08 4.41
N SER A 8 15.69 7.40 5.26
CA SER A 8 15.21 6.29 6.07
C SER A 8 14.23 6.80 7.13
N GLU A 9 14.59 7.87 7.83
CA GLU A 9 13.70 8.52 8.79
C GLU A 9 12.45 9.12 8.13
N ALA A 10 12.58 9.70 6.93
CA ALA A 10 11.44 10.20 6.16
C ALA A 10 10.47 9.07 5.77
N SER A 11 11.00 7.94 5.30
CA SER A 11 10.22 6.76 4.93
C SER A 11 9.52 6.15 6.15
N HIS A 12 10.25 6.01 7.25
CA HIS A 12 9.70 5.51 8.51
C HIS A 12 8.63 6.44 9.10
N ARG A 13 8.76 7.78 8.97
CA ARG A 13 7.69 8.73 9.32
C ARG A 13 6.44 8.51 8.48
N ALA A 14 6.57 8.30 7.17
CA ALA A 14 5.44 8.02 6.30
C ALA A 14 4.74 6.71 6.68
N LEU A 15 5.50 5.64 6.90
CA LEU A 15 4.96 4.34 7.32
C LEU A 15 4.26 4.41 8.70
N ARG A 16 4.76 5.22 9.63
CA ARG A 16 4.05 5.49 10.90
C ARG A 16 2.69 6.16 10.68
N ALA A 17 2.61 7.11 9.76
CA ALA A 17 1.34 7.75 9.43
C ALA A 17 0.36 6.78 8.75
N ILE A 18 0.86 5.94 7.84
CA ILE A 18 0.10 4.87 7.18
C ILE A 18 -0.46 3.90 8.21
N ARG A 19 0.40 3.38 9.09
CA ARG A 19 0.00 2.47 10.16
C ARG A 19 -1.09 3.07 11.04
N GLN A 20 -0.95 4.33 11.47
CA GLN A 20 -1.96 5.01 12.30
C GLN A 20 -3.30 5.20 11.58
N ALA A 21 -3.28 5.38 10.26
CA ALA A 21 -4.51 5.46 9.46
C ALA A 21 -5.18 4.08 9.35
N LEU A 22 -4.41 3.02 9.08
CA LEU A 22 -4.90 1.64 9.03
C LEU A 22 -5.47 1.19 10.40
N GLU A 23 -4.81 1.52 11.51
CA GLU A 23 -5.30 1.21 12.87
C GLU A 23 -6.68 1.83 13.18
N ARG A 24 -7.08 2.87 12.46
CA ARG A 24 -8.40 3.54 12.61
C ARG A 24 -9.44 3.03 11.62
N HIS A 25 -9.04 2.22 10.65
CA HIS A 25 -9.94 1.77 9.60
C HIS A 25 -10.85 0.63 10.12
N PRO A 26 -12.18 0.71 9.96
CA PRO A 26 -13.11 -0.27 10.54
C PRO A 26 -12.96 -1.71 10.03
N VAL A 27 -12.26 -1.96 8.93
CA VAL A 27 -12.01 -3.32 8.39
C VAL A 27 -10.72 -3.94 8.90
N VAL A 28 -9.81 -3.13 9.41
CA VAL A 28 -8.52 -3.60 9.89
C VAL A 28 -8.68 -4.24 11.27
N THR A 29 -8.10 -5.43 11.46
CA THR A 29 -8.16 -6.18 12.74
C THR A 29 -6.85 -6.15 13.49
N ALA A 30 -5.73 -6.10 12.76
CA ALA A 30 -4.40 -5.93 13.32
C ALA A 30 -3.52 -5.15 12.34
N VAL A 31 -2.55 -4.39 12.87
CA VAL A 31 -1.52 -3.71 12.07
C VAL A 31 -0.18 -3.82 12.77
N GLN A 32 0.85 -4.18 12.03
CA GLN A 32 2.22 -4.32 12.55
C GLN A 32 3.22 -3.68 11.58
N GLY A 33 4.31 -3.17 12.12
CA GLY A 33 5.44 -2.65 11.34
C GLY A 33 6.62 -3.61 11.42
N PHE A 34 7.27 -3.86 10.28
CA PHE A 34 8.40 -4.78 10.16
C PHE A 34 9.65 -4.11 9.57
N PRO A 35 10.85 -4.37 10.11
CA PRO A 35 11.10 -4.99 11.43
C PRO A 35 10.59 -4.10 12.59
N GLY A 36 10.45 -4.67 13.79
CA GLY A 36 10.06 -3.89 14.97
C GLY A 36 11.01 -2.72 15.24
N GLY A 37 10.48 -1.56 15.61
CA GLY A 37 11.25 -0.32 15.76
C GLY A 37 11.18 0.54 14.51
N GLN A 38 12.32 0.76 13.83
CA GLN A 38 12.36 1.49 12.57
C GLN A 38 11.95 0.58 11.40
N PHE A 39 10.63 0.40 11.23
CA PHE A 39 10.08 -0.45 10.18
C PHE A 39 10.15 0.18 8.78
N THR A 40 10.32 -0.68 7.79
CA THR A 40 10.32 -0.41 6.33
C THR A 40 9.09 -0.97 5.63
N GLU A 41 8.29 -1.76 6.35
CA GLU A 41 7.06 -2.40 5.89
C GLU A 41 5.96 -2.21 6.95
N VAL A 42 4.72 -2.05 6.52
CA VAL A 42 3.52 -2.18 7.37
C VAL A 42 2.65 -3.28 6.82
N ARG A 43 2.23 -4.22 7.67
CA ARG A 43 1.26 -5.27 7.32
C ARG A 43 0.02 -5.11 8.18
N ALA A 44 -1.15 -5.17 7.53
CA ALA A 44 -2.44 -5.15 8.17
C ALA A 44 -3.23 -6.42 7.85
N ASP A 45 -3.84 -7.01 8.87
CA ASP A 45 -4.81 -8.09 8.71
C ASP A 45 -6.21 -7.47 8.54
N LEU A 46 -6.98 -8.00 7.59
CA LEU A 46 -8.26 -7.43 7.19
C LEU A 46 -9.41 -8.40 7.47
N ALA A 47 -10.50 -7.87 8.01
CA ALA A 47 -11.78 -8.54 8.16
C ALA A 47 -12.70 -8.13 6.99
N VAL A 48 -12.41 -8.63 5.78
CA VAL A 48 -13.12 -8.27 4.55
C VAL A 48 -14.58 -8.74 4.55
N GLU A 49 -14.97 -9.62 5.46
CA GLU A 49 -16.38 -9.97 5.71
C GLU A 49 -17.21 -8.77 6.18
N ARG A 50 -16.57 -7.71 6.71
CA ARG A 50 -17.22 -6.43 7.05
C ARG A 50 -17.68 -5.65 5.81
N TRP A 51 -17.18 -6.02 4.63
CA TRP A 51 -17.66 -5.56 3.34
C TRP A 51 -18.64 -6.54 2.67
N GLY A 52 -18.90 -7.70 3.29
CA GLY A 52 -19.75 -8.75 2.73
C GLY A 52 -19.01 -9.74 1.82
N ILE A 53 -17.68 -9.78 1.87
CA ILE A 53 -16.81 -10.65 1.06
C ILE A 53 -16.31 -11.82 1.94
N GLU A 54 -16.46 -13.05 1.47
CA GLU A 54 -16.08 -14.26 2.23
C GLU A 54 -14.67 -14.76 1.87
N HIS A 55 -13.63 -14.02 2.25
CA HIS A 55 -12.23 -14.41 2.03
C HIS A 55 -11.49 -14.51 3.37
N GLU A 56 -10.68 -15.56 3.53
CA GLU A 56 -9.87 -15.77 4.74
C GLU A 56 -8.41 -15.38 4.53
N GLY A 57 -7.75 -14.93 5.61
CA GLY A 57 -6.32 -14.63 5.56
C GLY A 57 -5.96 -13.36 4.77
N ALA A 58 -6.94 -12.48 4.55
CA ALA A 58 -6.79 -11.22 3.85
C ALA A 58 -5.78 -10.30 4.53
N THR A 59 -4.76 -9.88 3.77
CA THR A 59 -3.69 -9.01 4.26
C THR A 59 -3.43 -7.85 3.31
N LEU A 60 -3.06 -6.70 3.87
CA LEU A 60 -2.56 -5.54 3.13
C LEU A 60 -1.14 -5.23 3.58
N THR A 61 -0.19 -5.34 2.68
CA THR A 61 1.23 -5.04 2.89
C THR A 61 1.58 -3.71 2.23
N VAL A 62 2.33 -2.86 2.92
CA VAL A 62 2.67 -1.52 2.47
C VAL A 62 4.17 -1.29 2.59
N HIS A 63 4.79 -0.93 1.47
CA HIS A 63 6.16 -0.43 1.43
C HIS A 63 6.19 1.04 1.06
N TRP A 64 7.18 1.76 1.59
CA TRP A 64 7.35 3.18 1.31
C TRP A 64 8.81 3.57 1.28
N PHE A 65 9.18 4.32 0.25
CA PHE A 65 10.44 5.02 0.10
C PHE A 65 10.17 6.50 -0.17
N ALA A 66 10.63 7.37 0.72
CA ALA A 66 10.41 8.80 0.62
C ALA A 66 11.20 9.48 -0.52
N GLY A 67 12.13 8.78 -1.16
CA GLY A 67 13.03 9.32 -2.18
C GLY A 67 14.40 9.69 -1.60
N ALA A 68 15.39 9.89 -2.47
CA ALA A 68 16.78 10.17 -2.07
C ALA A 68 17.02 11.63 -1.63
N THR A 69 16.10 12.54 -1.98
CA THR A 69 16.15 13.97 -1.62
C THR A 69 14.78 14.44 -1.12
N PRO A 70 14.67 15.59 -0.44
CA PRO A 70 13.39 16.11 0.05
C PRO A 70 12.34 16.35 -1.05
N ASP A 71 12.79 16.67 -2.27
CA ASP A 71 11.92 16.98 -3.41
C ASP A 71 11.71 15.77 -4.33
N ALA A 72 12.35 14.64 -4.04
CA ALA A 72 12.16 13.42 -4.80
C ALA A 72 10.73 12.90 -4.64
N ARG A 73 10.19 12.35 -5.73
CA ARG A 73 8.89 11.69 -5.69
C ARG A 73 9.01 10.41 -4.86
N SER A 74 8.08 10.21 -3.94
CA SER A 74 8.05 8.99 -3.13
C SER A 74 7.66 7.77 -3.97
N ALA A 75 8.30 6.64 -3.71
CA ALA A 75 7.94 5.35 -4.27
C ALA A 75 7.23 4.51 -3.20
N PHE A 76 6.13 3.85 -3.53
CA PHE A 76 5.36 3.07 -2.57
C PHE A 76 4.48 2.04 -3.27
N GLU A 77 4.03 1.06 -2.51
CA GLU A 77 3.05 0.06 -2.96
C GLU A 77 2.11 -0.31 -1.80
N PHE A 78 0.87 -0.61 -2.15
CA PHE A 78 -0.12 -1.21 -1.27
C PHE A 78 -0.57 -2.51 -1.93
N HIS A 79 -0.19 -3.63 -1.33
CA HIS A 79 -0.37 -4.96 -1.88
C HIS A 79 -1.35 -5.77 -1.04
N TYR A 80 -2.46 -6.14 -1.64
CA TYR A 80 -3.43 -7.06 -1.09
C TYR A 80 -3.10 -8.50 -1.48
N SER A 81 -3.23 -9.41 -0.53
CA SER A 81 -3.21 -10.84 -0.83
C SER A 81 -4.08 -11.59 0.17
N ASP A 82 -4.81 -12.56 -0.35
CA ASP A 82 -5.36 -13.67 0.40
C ASP A 82 -4.89 -15.00 -0.22
N GLY A 83 -5.45 -16.12 0.22
CA GLY A 83 -5.08 -17.44 -0.30
C GLY A 83 -5.36 -17.66 -1.79
N GLU A 84 -6.17 -16.81 -2.42
CA GLU A 84 -6.68 -16.99 -3.79
C GLU A 84 -6.27 -15.82 -4.70
N THR A 85 -6.44 -14.59 -4.21
CA THR A 85 -6.24 -13.34 -4.93
C THR A 85 -4.97 -12.62 -4.45
N ASP A 86 -4.34 -11.89 -5.37
CA ASP A 86 -3.07 -11.21 -5.13
C ASP A 86 -2.96 -10.03 -6.10
N PHE A 87 -3.03 -8.80 -5.59
CA PHE A 87 -2.99 -7.59 -6.39
C PHE A 87 -2.57 -6.38 -5.56
N GLY A 88 -2.23 -5.27 -6.20
CA GLY A 88 -1.85 -4.05 -5.48
C GLY A 88 -1.87 -2.79 -6.34
N TRP A 89 -1.75 -1.66 -5.65
CA TRP A 89 -1.53 -0.35 -6.28
C TRP A 89 -0.13 0.14 -5.97
N HIS A 90 0.62 0.37 -7.03
CA HIS A 90 2.04 0.67 -7.01
C HIS A 90 2.26 2.07 -7.53
N HIS A 91 3.29 2.74 -7.01
CA HIS A 91 3.68 4.07 -7.43
C HIS A 91 5.21 4.17 -7.45
N HIS A 92 5.82 3.93 -8.60
CA HIS A 92 7.28 4.00 -8.81
C HIS A 92 7.60 4.15 -10.30
N GLU A 93 8.89 4.34 -10.64
CA GLU A 93 9.33 4.26 -12.03
C GLU A 93 9.20 2.80 -12.53
N GLN A 94 8.59 2.61 -13.69
CA GLN A 94 8.31 1.31 -14.30
C GLN A 94 8.06 1.44 -15.81
N GLU A 95 8.04 0.31 -16.53
CA GLU A 95 7.94 0.25 -17.99
C GLU A 95 6.68 -0.46 -18.53
N HIS A 96 5.81 -0.95 -17.65
CA HIS A 96 4.60 -1.69 -18.01
C HIS A 96 3.48 -0.78 -18.53
N VAL A 97 3.31 0.41 -17.95
CA VAL A 97 2.28 1.39 -18.33
C VAL A 97 2.81 2.82 -18.39
N ASP A 98 2.03 3.74 -18.97
CA ASP A 98 2.36 5.17 -18.93
C ASP A 98 2.13 5.76 -17.54
N GLY A 99 3.17 6.40 -16.98
CA GLY A 99 3.11 7.07 -15.69
C GLY A 99 3.80 6.29 -14.57
N TRP A 100 3.60 6.74 -13.33
CA TRP A 100 4.22 6.14 -12.14
C TRP A 100 3.29 5.21 -11.38
N GLY A 101 1.99 5.50 -11.43
CA GLY A 101 0.99 4.74 -10.70
C GLY A 101 0.39 3.65 -11.56
N HIS A 102 0.24 2.45 -11.00
CA HIS A 102 -0.44 1.35 -11.68
C HIS A 102 -1.11 0.40 -10.67
N PHE A 103 -2.17 -0.24 -11.13
CA PHE A 103 -2.72 -1.44 -10.52
C PHE A 103 -1.99 -2.65 -11.12
N GLN A 104 -1.61 -3.60 -10.28
CA GLN A 104 -0.98 -4.86 -10.66
C GLN A 104 -1.78 -6.01 -10.07
N GLU A 105 -2.15 -7.00 -10.86
CA GLU A 105 -2.92 -8.17 -10.41
C GLU A 105 -2.29 -9.46 -10.94
N ARG A 106 -2.20 -10.47 -10.07
CA ARG A 106 -1.69 -11.80 -10.45
C ARG A 106 -2.73 -12.54 -11.28
N THR A 107 -2.31 -13.00 -12.45
CA THR A 107 -3.13 -13.85 -13.34
C THR A 107 -2.55 -15.26 -13.42
N GLY A 108 -3.31 -16.23 -12.91
CA GLY A 108 -2.87 -17.63 -12.82
C GLY A 108 -1.63 -17.82 -11.94
N ASP A 109 -0.76 -18.74 -12.34
CA ASP A 109 0.37 -19.17 -11.50
C ASP A 109 1.65 -18.32 -11.68
N ALA A 110 1.76 -17.53 -12.76
CA ALA A 110 3.00 -16.82 -13.09
C ALA A 110 2.83 -15.50 -13.86
N GLY A 111 1.60 -15.08 -14.17
CA GLY A 111 1.33 -13.87 -14.95
C GLY A 111 0.96 -12.69 -14.08
N TYR A 112 1.14 -11.48 -14.63
CA TYR A 112 0.60 -10.25 -14.06
C TYR A 112 -0.03 -9.38 -15.15
N THR A 113 -1.15 -8.76 -14.83
CA THR A 113 -1.77 -7.66 -15.59
C THR A 113 -1.41 -6.33 -14.95
N TYR A 114 -1.40 -5.27 -15.77
CA TYR A 114 -1.04 -3.93 -15.35
C TYR A 114 -2.00 -2.92 -15.94
N GLU A 115 -2.56 -2.04 -15.10
CA GLU A 115 -3.43 -0.97 -15.53
C GLU A 115 -2.95 0.37 -14.99
N PRO A 116 -2.94 1.46 -15.79
CA PRO A 116 -2.57 2.78 -15.29
C PRO A 116 -3.47 3.20 -14.13
N HIS A 117 -2.86 3.69 -13.05
CA HIS A 117 -3.59 4.19 -11.89
C HIS A 117 -3.05 5.55 -11.47
N THR A 118 -3.93 6.44 -11.01
CA THR A 118 -3.53 7.74 -10.47
C THR A 118 -4.12 7.91 -9.08
N PHE A 119 -3.25 7.91 -8.07
CA PHE A 119 -3.62 8.27 -6.72
C PHE A 119 -4.04 9.74 -6.64
N HIS A 120 -5.19 9.99 -6.02
CA HIS A 120 -5.67 11.33 -5.72
C HIS A 120 -4.98 11.89 -4.47
N ALA A 121 -4.82 11.08 -3.44
CA ALA A 121 -4.07 11.42 -2.25
C ALA A 121 -2.57 11.45 -2.53
N ARG A 122 -1.89 12.41 -1.90
CA ARG A 122 -0.41 12.52 -1.93
C ARG A 122 0.21 12.42 -0.54
N ASN A 123 -0.63 12.41 0.49
CA ASN A 123 -0.21 12.33 1.88
C ASN A 123 -0.25 10.87 2.35
N PRO A 124 0.82 10.32 2.96
CA PRO A 124 0.84 8.99 3.54
C PRO A 124 -0.33 8.67 4.48
N ALA A 125 -0.86 9.65 5.22
CA ALA A 125 -1.99 9.43 6.11
C ALA A 125 -3.36 9.29 5.39
N GLN A 126 -3.45 9.74 4.14
CA GLN A 126 -4.68 9.72 3.34
C GLN A 126 -4.72 8.52 2.39
N LEU A 127 -3.56 8.09 1.87
CA LEU A 127 -3.45 6.97 0.93
C LEU A 127 -4.13 5.68 1.44
N PRO A 128 -4.01 5.27 2.71
CA PRO A 128 -4.70 4.08 3.21
C PRO A 128 -6.22 4.15 3.06
N TRP A 129 -6.83 5.33 3.21
CA TRP A 129 -8.29 5.47 3.05
C TRP A 129 -8.71 5.35 1.58
N GLU A 130 -7.91 5.92 0.68
CA GLU A 130 -8.11 5.77 -0.76
C GLU A 130 -7.94 4.31 -1.17
N THR A 131 -6.82 3.68 -0.78
CA THR A 131 -6.54 2.27 -1.06
C THR A 131 -7.62 1.34 -0.50
N MET A 132 -8.08 1.53 0.73
CA MET A 132 -9.15 0.69 1.28
C MET A 132 -10.49 0.85 0.53
N SER A 133 -10.74 2.03 -0.05
CA SER A 133 -11.93 2.27 -0.89
C SER A 133 -11.80 1.58 -2.25
N LEU A 134 -10.59 1.60 -2.84
CA LEU A 134 -10.27 0.88 -4.08
C LEU A 134 -10.37 -0.64 -3.84
N LEU A 135 -9.73 -1.14 -2.78
CA LEU A 135 -9.76 -2.55 -2.37
C LEU A 135 -11.18 -3.08 -2.20
N SER A 136 -12.04 -2.35 -1.47
CA SER A 136 -13.44 -2.74 -1.33
C SER A 136 -14.18 -2.77 -2.67
N SER A 137 -13.84 -1.91 -3.62
CA SER A 137 -14.50 -1.86 -4.93
C SER A 137 -14.05 -3.01 -5.83
N GLU A 138 -12.74 -3.32 -5.86
CA GLU A 138 -12.20 -4.44 -6.63
C GLU A 138 -12.78 -5.77 -6.15
N LEU A 139 -12.70 -6.05 -4.84
CA LEU A 139 -13.21 -7.30 -4.26
C LEU A 139 -14.74 -7.45 -4.35
N SER A 140 -15.49 -6.35 -4.56
CA SER A 140 -16.94 -6.42 -4.76
C SER A 140 -17.33 -6.58 -6.23
N SER A 141 -16.37 -6.45 -7.15
CA SER A 141 -16.58 -6.56 -8.60
C SER A 141 -16.29 -7.96 -9.14
N GLU A 142 -15.67 -8.82 -8.33
CA GLU A 142 -15.54 -10.27 -8.53
C GLU A 142 -16.85 -11.03 -8.25
#